data_AF-A0A7C6E3N7-F1
#
_entry.id   AF-A0A7C6E3N7-F1
#
_cell.length_a   1.000
_cell.length_b   1.000
_cell.length_c   1.000
_cell.angle_alpha   90.00
_cell.angle_beta   90.00
_cell.angle_gamma   90.00
#
_symmetry.space_group_name_H-M   'P 1'
#
loop_
_entity.id
_entity.type
_entity.pdbx_description
1 polymer ?
#
loop_
_entity_poly.entity_id
_entity_poly.type
_entity_poly.pdbx_seq_one_letter_code
_entity_poly.pdbx_strand_id
1 'polypeptide(L)'
;MQGAQFGLFIHYGLYSLEGRGEWLQYVEKIPIAEYAKLASRFTADKFNAGKICDYVSNQITELLTRYGPVPGIWLDGAAVPHSGDKSKFRSRSEAIQERGWGYCENCQRRNADEVMAKLRLAAEWKANLLLNTGPQGDGSIHPEEIAVLREVGRRLRR
;
A
#
# COMPACT_ATOMS: atom_id res chain seq x y z
N MET A 1 10.56 0.11 19.56
CA MET A 1 10.95 0.22 18.13
C MET A 1 11.24 1.68 17.81
N GLN A 2 12.41 2.21 18.18
CA GLN A 2 12.77 3.58 17.82
C GLN A 2 13.53 3.56 16.49
N GLY A 3 12.96 4.18 15.44
CA GLY A 3 13.69 4.48 14.20
C GLY A 3 13.00 4.17 12.87
N ALA A 4 11.93 3.36 12.84
CA ALA A 4 11.13 3.17 11.62
C ALA A 4 9.78 3.86 11.72
N GLN A 5 9.38 4.54 10.66
CA GLN A 5 8.01 5.01 10.47
C GLN A 5 7.27 4.11 9.47
N PHE A 6 5.96 4.11 9.60
CA PHE A 6 5.06 3.32 8.78
C PHE A 6 4.33 4.24 7.78
N GLY A 7 4.05 3.75 6.58
CA GLY A 7 3.22 4.47 5.61
C GLY A 7 2.40 3.49 4.78
N LEU A 8 1.26 3.94 4.27
CA LEU A 8 0.35 3.13 3.45
C LEU A 8 0.50 3.49 1.97
N PHE A 9 0.49 2.48 1.12
CA PHE A 9 0.47 2.60 -0.34
C PHE A 9 -0.81 1.95 -0.89
N ILE A 10 -1.42 2.56 -1.91
CA ILE A 10 -2.61 2.01 -2.59
C ILE A 10 -2.36 1.99 -4.11
N HIS A 11 -2.48 0.81 -4.72
CA HIS A 11 -2.50 0.64 -6.18
C HIS A 11 -3.89 0.21 -6.62
N TYR A 12 -4.61 1.09 -7.30
CA TYR A 12 -5.97 0.84 -7.78
C TYR A 12 -6.17 1.35 -9.21
N GLY A 13 -6.82 0.56 -10.06
CA GLY A 13 -7.11 0.92 -11.45
C GLY A 13 -7.85 -0.18 -12.20
N LEU A 14 -7.96 -0.05 -13.53
CA LEU A 14 -8.72 -0.99 -14.37
C LEU A 14 -8.28 -2.45 -14.22
N TYR A 15 -6.99 -2.69 -13.97
CA TYR A 15 -6.44 -4.03 -13.73
C TYR A 15 -7.07 -4.72 -12.51
N SER A 16 -7.59 -3.95 -11.53
CA SER A 16 -8.23 -4.48 -10.33
C SER A 16 -9.53 -5.22 -10.64
N LEU A 17 -10.16 -4.97 -11.80
CA LEU A 17 -11.33 -5.76 -12.25
C LEU A 17 -10.96 -7.18 -12.65
N GLU A 18 -9.70 -7.40 -13.00
CA GLU A 18 -9.22 -8.64 -13.60
C GLU A 18 -8.43 -9.49 -12.62
N GLY A 19 -8.08 -8.96 -11.43
CA GLY A 19 -7.46 -9.72 -10.34
C GLY A 19 -6.13 -10.38 -10.70
N ARG A 20 -5.37 -9.80 -11.64
CA ARG A 20 -4.13 -10.37 -12.18
C ARG A 20 -2.91 -9.44 -12.07
N GLY A 21 -3.01 -8.37 -11.27
CA GLY A 21 -1.94 -7.40 -11.04
C GLY A 21 -1.84 -6.31 -12.12
N GLU A 22 -1.08 -5.26 -11.81
CA GLU A 22 -1.03 -4.01 -12.57
C GLU A 22 -0.36 -4.13 -13.96
N TRP A 23 0.50 -5.14 -14.14
CA TRP A 23 1.19 -5.39 -15.41
C TRP A 23 0.42 -6.26 -16.39
N LEU A 24 -0.83 -6.62 -16.08
CA LEU A 24 -1.70 -7.47 -16.89
C LEU A 24 -1.68 -7.10 -18.39
N GLN A 25 -1.91 -5.83 -18.69
CA GLN A 25 -1.99 -5.35 -20.08
C GLN A 25 -0.70 -5.64 -20.86
N TYR A 26 0.46 -5.43 -20.23
CA TYR A 26 1.76 -5.62 -20.86
C TYR A 26 2.11 -7.10 -21.01
N VAL A 27 1.94 -7.87 -19.92
CA VAL A 27 2.32 -9.29 -19.87
C VAL A 27 1.48 -10.11 -20.86
N GLU A 28 0.18 -9.83 -20.94
CA GLU A 28 -0.73 -10.53 -21.84
C GLU A 28 -0.87 -9.87 -23.21
N LYS A 29 -0.13 -8.77 -23.46
CA LYS A 29 -0.15 -8.01 -24.72
C LYS A 29 -1.57 -7.64 -25.17
N ILE A 30 -2.41 -7.24 -24.22
CA ILE A 30 -3.81 -6.88 -24.48
C ILE A 30 -3.84 -5.58 -25.30
N PRO A 31 -4.50 -5.57 -26.48
CA PRO A 31 -4.63 -4.35 -27.28
C PRO A 31 -5.29 -3.23 -26.47
N ILE A 32 -4.82 -2.00 -26.65
CA ILE A 32 -5.29 -0.82 -25.89
C ILE A 32 -6.81 -0.67 -25.99
N ALA A 33 -7.38 -0.85 -27.18
CA ALA A 33 -8.82 -0.74 -27.41
C ALA A 33 -9.63 -1.81 -26.63
N GLU A 34 -9.07 -3.01 -26.45
CA GLU A 34 -9.70 -4.07 -25.66
C GLU A 34 -9.58 -3.78 -24.16
N TYR A 35 -8.40 -3.34 -23.70
CA TYR A 35 -8.19 -2.97 -22.31
C TYR A 35 -9.04 -1.77 -21.87
N ALA A 36 -9.25 -0.79 -22.77
CA ALA A 36 -10.08 0.37 -22.50
C ALA A 36 -11.56 0.02 -22.20
N LYS A 37 -12.06 -1.12 -22.70
CA LYS A 37 -13.43 -1.59 -22.41
C LYS A 37 -13.64 -1.88 -20.92
N LEU A 38 -12.57 -2.17 -20.18
CA LEU A 38 -12.64 -2.36 -18.71
C LEU A 38 -13.22 -1.14 -18.00
N ALA A 39 -13.00 0.07 -18.53
CA ALA A 39 -13.53 1.31 -17.94
C ALA A 39 -15.06 1.29 -17.82
N SER A 40 -15.77 0.61 -18.73
CA SER A 40 -17.24 0.48 -18.67
C SER A 40 -17.73 -0.37 -17.50
N ARG A 41 -16.88 -1.23 -16.95
CA ARG A 41 -17.18 -2.11 -15.80
C ARG A 41 -16.60 -1.59 -14.48
N PHE A 42 -15.79 -0.54 -14.54
CA PHE A 42 -15.13 0.01 -13.36
C PHE A 42 -16.08 0.95 -12.61
N THR A 43 -16.80 0.40 -11.63
CA THR A 43 -17.81 1.15 -10.87
C THR A 43 -17.22 1.95 -9.72
N ALA A 44 -16.21 1.39 -9.03
CA ALA A 44 -15.67 1.94 -7.79
C ALA A 44 -16.76 2.30 -6.76
N ASP A 45 -17.88 1.58 -6.75
CA ASP A 45 -19.09 1.89 -5.97
C ASP A 45 -18.87 1.74 -4.46
N LYS A 46 -17.91 0.93 -4.05
CA LYS A 46 -17.49 0.80 -2.65
C LYS A 46 -16.24 1.62 -2.32
N PHE A 47 -15.66 2.31 -3.31
CA PHE A 47 -14.56 3.24 -3.06
C PHE A 47 -15.08 4.42 -2.24
N ASN A 48 -14.51 4.63 -1.07
CA ASN A 48 -14.88 5.72 -0.19
C ASN A 48 -13.64 6.55 0.12
N ALA A 49 -13.44 7.61 -0.65
CA ALA A 49 -12.35 8.55 -0.47
C ALA A 49 -12.34 9.12 0.96
N GLY A 50 -13.51 9.42 1.54
CA GLY A 50 -13.63 9.89 2.92
C GLY A 50 -13.06 8.90 3.93
N LYS A 51 -13.42 7.62 3.85
CA LYS A 51 -12.87 6.57 4.73
C LYS A 51 -11.37 6.37 4.51
N ILE A 52 -10.89 6.48 3.27
CA ILE A 52 -9.46 6.40 2.98
C ILE A 52 -8.74 7.62 3.58
N CYS A 53 -9.28 8.82 3.41
CA CYS A 53 -8.77 10.05 4.01
C CYS A 53 -8.80 9.99 5.53
N ASP A 54 -9.86 9.47 6.15
CA ASP A 54 -9.95 9.26 7.60
C ASP A 54 -8.92 8.24 8.07
N TYR A 55 -8.78 7.12 7.35
CA TYR A 55 -7.76 6.11 7.65
C TYR A 55 -6.35 6.69 7.53
N VAL A 56 -6.03 7.37 6.44
CA VAL A 56 -4.74 8.01 6.19
C VAL A 56 -4.49 9.13 7.20
N SER A 57 -5.48 9.97 7.51
CA SER A 57 -5.36 11.04 8.50
C SER A 57 -5.13 10.49 9.90
N ASN A 58 -5.82 9.41 10.27
CA ASN A 58 -5.58 8.71 11.54
C ASN A 58 -4.18 8.07 11.57
N GLN A 59 -3.73 7.46 10.47
CA GLN A 59 -2.37 6.91 10.35
C GLN A 59 -1.31 8.01 10.45
N ILE A 60 -1.46 9.11 9.72
CA ILE A 60 -0.56 10.28 9.78
C ILE A 60 -0.55 10.89 11.18
N THR A 61 -1.72 11.05 11.80
CA THR A 61 -1.83 11.56 13.17
C THR A 61 -1.10 10.65 14.15
N GLU A 62 -1.28 9.33 14.03
CA GLU A 62 -0.56 8.36 14.86
C GLU A 62 0.96 8.48 14.67
N LEU A 63 1.43 8.54 13.41
CA LEU A 63 2.84 8.67 13.04
C LEU A 63 3.48 9.93 13.63
N LEU A 64 2.82 11.07 13.47
CA LEU A 64 3.33 12.37 13.90
C LEU A 64 3.26 12.58 15.41
N THR A 65 2.41 11.83 16.12
CA THR A 65 2.21 12.03 17.57
C THR A 65 2.84 10.95 18.44
N ARG A 66 3.06 9.74 17.92
CA ARG A 66 3.47 8.58 18.75
C ARG A 66 4.85 8.01 18.46
N TYR A 67 5.49 8.37 17.35
CA TYR A 67 6.72 7.71 16.89
C TYR A 67 7.97 8.62 16.84
N GLY A 68 7.90 9.81 17.45
CA GLY A 68 9.00 10.80 17.45
C GLY A 68 9.09 11.60 16.14
N PRO A 69 10.18 12.38 15.93
CA PRO A 69 10.31 13.24 14.76
C PRO A 69 10.25 12.45 13.44
N VAL A 70 9.30 12.82 12.57
CA VAL A 70 9.11 12.26 11.23
C VAL A 70 9.81 13.14 10.20
N PRO A 71 10.91 12.69 9.54
CA PRO A 71 11.65 13.51 8.57
C PRO A 71 10.91 13.65 7.22
N GLY A 72 9.86 12.87 6.97
CA GLY A 72 9.02 13.02 5.79
C GLY A 72 7.92 11.96 5.72
N ILE A 73 6.80 12.35 5.13
CA ILE A 73 5.68 11.46 4.76
C ILE A 73 5.66 11.41 3.23
N TRP A 74 5.67 10.21 2.66
CA TRP A 74 5.72 10.01 1.21
C TRP A 74 4.37 9.50 0.72
N LEU A 75 3.67 10.32 -0.07
CA LEU A 75 2.36 10.04 -0.66
C LEU A 75 2.57 9.98 -2.18
N ASP A 76 2.40 8.81 -2.81
CA ASP A 76 2.64 8.72 -4.26
C ASP A 76 1.44 9.20 -5.08
N GLY A 77 1.63 10.37 -5.67
CA GLY A 77 1.04 10.82 -6.91
C GLY A 77 2.15 11.50 -7.69
N ALA A 78 3.10 10.70 -8.20
CA ALA A 78 4.31 11.09 -8.89
C ALA A 78 5.43 11.74 -8.03
N ALA A 79 6.59 11.11 -8.11
CA ALA A 79 7.96 11.57 -7.85
C ALA A 79 8.58 11.29 -6.47
N VAL A 80 9.68 10.52 -6.53
CA VAL A 80 10.84 10.58 -5.60
C VAL A 80 11.20 12.07 -5.41
N PRO A 81 11.62 12.51 -4.20
CA PRO A 81 12.07 13.90 -4.02
C PRO A 81 13.13 14.26 -5.07
N HIS A 82 12.80 15.20 -5.97
CA HIS A 82 13.74 15.74 -6.95
C HIS A 82 14.82 16.62 -6.29
N SER A 83 14.63 16.97 -5.02
CA SER A 83 15.53 17.79 -4.21
C SER A 83 15.52 17.33 -2.74
N GLY A 84 16.61 17.61 -2.01
CA GLY A 84 16.81 17.21 -0.61
C GLY A 84 17.98 16.25 -0.42
N ASP A 85 18.42 16.08 0.83
CA ASP A 85 19.53 15.19 1.17
C ASP A 85 19.08 13.73 1.13
N LYS A 86 19.41 13.06 0.01
CA LYS A 86 19.04 11.65 -0.24
C LYS A 86 19.70 10.66 0.72
N SER A 87 20.75 11.06 1.46
CA SER A 87 21.37 10.20 2.47
C SER A 87 20.50 10.03 3.73
N LYS A 88 19.56 10.97 3.95
CA LYS A 88 18.60 10.96 5.07
C LYS A 88 17.31 10.22 4.76
N PHE A 89 17.07 9.84 3.51
CA PHE A 89 15.84 9.18 3.09
C PHE A 89 16.11 7.71 2.75
N ARG A 90 15.80 6.82 3.70
CA ARG A 90 15.85 5.36 3.49
C ARG A 90 14.44 4.81 3.61
N SER A 91 13.94 4.19 2.55
CA SER A 91 12.60 3.60 2.51
C SER A 91 12.65 2.20 1.93
N ARG A 92 11.81 1.30 2.45
CA ARG A 92 11.56 -0.01 1.87
C ARG A 92 10.06 -0.15 1.61
N SER A 93 9.71 -0.44 0.35
CA SER A 93 8.32 -0.63 -0.07
C SER A 93 8.02 -2.11 -0.23
N GLU A 94 6.89 -2.55 0.31
CA GLU A 94 6.47 -3.94 0.33
C GLU A 94 4.95 -4.04 0.13
N ALA A 95 4.47 -4.97 -0.69
CA ALA A 95 3.04 -5.26 -0.79
C ALA A 95 2.60 -6.34 0.22
N ILE A 96 1.34 -6.33 0.66
CA ILE A 96 0.80 -7.44 1.46
C ILE A 96 0.68 -8.69 0.59
N GLN A 97 0.22 -8.54 -0.67
CA GLN A 97 0.27 -9.61 -1.66
C GLN A 97 1.69 -9.84 -2.20
N GLU A 98 1.99 -11.05 -2.65
CA GLU A 98 3.33 -11.41 -3.11
C GLU A 98 3.65 -11.02 -4.57
N ARG A 99 2.65 -10.91 -5.45
CA ARG A 99 2.85 -10.70 -6.89
C ARG A 99 2.30 -9.35 -7.34
N GLY A 100 3.21 -8.38 -7.52
CA GLY A 100 2.86 -7.03 -7.98
C GLY A 100 2.26 -6.14 -6.88
N TRP A 101 1.87 -4.94 -7.28
CA TRP A 101 1.33 -3.92 -6.37
C TRP A 101 -0.19 -3.82 -6.44
N GLY A 102 -0.77 -4.02 -7.63
CA GLY A 102 -2.21 -3.97 -7.86
C GLY A 102 -2.91 -5.29 -7.54
N TYR A 103 -4.22 -5.24 -7.29
CA TYR A 103 -5.00 -6.41 -6.84
C TYR A 103 -4.75 -7.68 -7.68
N CYS A 104 -4.48 -8.77 -6.96
CA CYS A 104 -4.35 -10.12 -7.49
C CYS A 104 -5.24 -11.08 -6.68
N GLU A 105 -6.18 -11.76 -7.34
CA GLU A 105 -7.13 -12.67 -6.71
C GLU A 105 -6.39 -13.85 -6.04
N ASN A 106 -5.64 -14.60 -6.86
CA ASN A 106 -5.00 -15.87 -6.48
C ASN A 106 -3.57 -15.70 -5.93
N CYS A 107 -3.27 -14.55 -5.33
CA CYS A 107 -1.96 -14.29 -4.74
C CYS A 107 -1.93 -14.63 -3.25
N GLN A 108 -0.82 -15.22 -2.80
CA GLN A 108 -0.55 -15.36 -1.37
C GLN A 108 -0.47 -13.98 -0.71
N ARG A 109 -1.00 -13.91 0.51
CA ARG A 109 -1.04 -12.71 1.34
C ARG A 109 -0.19 -12.94 2.57
N ARG A 110 0.71 -12.01 2.83
CA ARG A 110 1.58 -12.04 4.01
C ARG A 110 0.76 -11.98 5.28
N ASN A 111 1.15 -12.74 6.29
CA ASN A 111 0.54 -12.67 7.61
C ASN A 111 1.12 -11.51 8.44
N ALA A 112 0.51 -11.25 9.60
CA ALA A 112 0.94 -10.15 10.47
C ALA A 112 2.37 -10.33 11.03
N ASP A 113 2.84 -11.56 11.25
CA ASP A 113 4.19 -11.80 11.75
C ASP A 113 5.24 -11.39 10.72
N GLU A 114 5.01 -11.70 9.44
CA GLU A 114 5.87 -11.30 8.33
C GLU A 114 5.93 -9.78 8.16
N VAL A 115 4.77 -9.10 8.26
CA VAL A 115 4.72 -7.63 8.22
C VAL A 115 5.47 -7.02 9.40
N MET A 116 5.28 -7.55 10.61
CA MET A 116 6.01 -7.11 11.80
C MET A 116 7.52 -7.39 11.71
N ALA A 117 7.94 -8.48 11.05
CA ALA A 117 9.35 -8.75 10.79
C ALA A 117 9.96 -7.73 9.81
N LYS A 118 9.24 -7.37 8.74
CA LYS A 118 9.64 -6.31 7.81
C LYS A 118 9.74 -4.94 8.49
N LEU A 119 8.81 -4.62 9.39
CA LEU A 119 8.86 -3.42 10.23
C LEU A 119 10.12 -3.36 11.10
N ARG A 120 10.48 -4.47 11.76
CA ARG A 120 11.70 -4.55 12.57
C ARG A 120 12.96 -4.35 11.73
N LEU A 121 13.02 -5.01 10.57
CA LEU A 121 14.15 -4.88 9.66
C LEU A 121 14.29 -3.45 9.09
N ALA A 122 13.17 -2.79 8.77
CA ALA A 122 13.18 -1.38 8.40
C ALA A 122 13.73 -0.50 9.54
N ALA A 123 13.37 -0.79 10.79
CA ALA A 123 13.87 -0.06 11.96
C ALA A 123 15.37 -0.24 12.16
N GLU A 124 15.89 -1.46 12.01
CA GLU A 124 17.33 -1.75 12.05
C GLU A 124 18.10 -0.92 11.01
N TRP A 125 17.50 -0.72 9.84
CA TRP A 125 18.09 0.07 8.75
C TRP A 125 17.85 1.57 8.86
N LYS A 126 17.20 2.02 9.94
CA LYS A 126 16.76 3.42 10.12
C LYS A 126 15.96 3.90 8.91
N ALA A 127 15.08 3.04 8.43
CA ALA A 127 14.29 3.22 7.23
C ALA A 127 12.79 3.14 7.55
N ASN A 128 11.99 3.77 6.71
CA ASN A 128 10.53 3.67 6.78
C ASN A 128 10.03 2.45 6.01
N LEU A 129 9.02 1.75 6.54
CA LEU A 129 8.31 0.71 5.81
C LEU A 129 7.05 1.29 5.18
N LEU A 130 6.95 1.16 3.87
CA LEU A 130 5.75 1.52 3.10
C LEU A 130 5.02 0.22 2.74
N LEU A 131 3.87 -0.02 3.38
CA LEU A 131 3.08 -1.23 3.18
C LEU A 131 1.95 -0.97 2.18
N ASN A 132 1.93 -1.71 1.08
CA ASN A 132 0.95 -1.58 0.00
C ASN A 132 -0.22 -2.56 0.14
N THR A 133 -1.42 -2.08 -0.15
CA THR A 133 -2.64 -2.88 -0.38
C THR A 133 -3.24 -2.53 -1.75
N GLY A 134 -3.77 -3.52 -2.46
CA GLY A 134 -4.40 -3.36 -3.77
C GLY A 134 -5.91 -3.55 -3.69
N PRO A 135 -6.74 -2.48 -3.77
CA PRO A 135 -8.18 -2.63 -3.77
C PRO A 135 -8.70 -3.42 -4.98
N GLN A 136 -9.76 -4.20 -4.74
CA GLN A 136 -10.53 -4.92 -5.76
C GLN A 136 -11.21 -3.95 -6.72
N GLY A 137 -11.67 -4.44 -7.87
CA GLY A 137 -12.33 -3.63 -8.91
C GLY A 137 -13.51 -2.77 -8.40
N ASP A 138 -14.23 -3.23 -7.38
CA ASP A 138 -15.32 -2.49 -6.72
C ASP A 138 -14.86 -1.44 -5.71
N GLY A 139 -13.55 -1.38 -5.41
CA GLY A 139 -12.92 -0.46 -4.46
C GLY A 139 -12.79 -1.04 -3.04
N SER A 140 -13.24 -2.27 -2.79
CA SER A 140 -13.07 -2.92 -1.49
C SER A 140 -11.65 -3.48 -1.29
N ILE A 141 -11.14 -3.42 -0.06
CA ILE A 141 -9.88 -4.09 0.29
C ILE A 141 -10.19 -5.56 0.60
N HIS A 142 -9.32 -6.47 0.17
CA HIS A 142 -9.49 -7.90 0.41
C HIS A 142 -9.61 -8.21 1.92
N PRO A 143 -10.57 -9.05 2.38
CA PRO A 143 -10.82 -9.27 3.80
C PRO A 143 -9.59 -9.75 4.59
N GLU A 144 -8.75 -10.58 3.98
CA GLU A 144 -7.49 -11.04 4.60
C GLU A 144 -6.49 -9.90 4.83
N GLU A 145 -6.40 -8.94 3.90
CA GLU A 145 -5.52 -7.78 4.05
C GLU A 145 -6.03 -6.85 5.17
N ILE A 146 -7.35 -6.70 5.29
CA ILE A 146 -7.98 -5.98 6.41
C ILE A 146 -7.63 -6.67 7.74
N ALA A 147 -7.70 -8.00 7.82
CA ALA A 147 -7.38 -8.74 9.03
C ALA A 147 -5.91 -8.55 9.43
N VAL A 148 -4.99 -8.62 8.47
CA VAL A 148 -3.55 -8.38 8.67
C VAL A 148 -3.30 -6.96 9.16
N LEU A 149 -3.85 -5.94 8.50
CA LEU A 149 -3.69 -4.54 8.89
C LEU A 149 -4.24 -4.26 10.29
N ARG A 150 -5.38 -4.84 10.65
CA ARG A 150 -5.95 -4.71 12.01
C ARG A 150 -5.05 -5.32 13.07
N GLU A 151 -4.50 -6.50 12.80
CA GLU A 151 -3.62 -7.22 13.72
C GLU A 151 -2.27 -6.50 13.89
N VAL A 152 -1.66 -6.02 12.79
CA VAL A 152 -0.46 -5.18 12.82
C VAL A 152 -0.70 -3.92 13.64
N GLY A 153 -1.79 -3.19 13.36
CA GLY A 153 -2.16 -2.00 14.11
C GLY A 153 -2.40 -2.29 15.60
N ARG A 154 -3.01 -3.43 15.96
CA ARG A 154 -3.18 -3.85 17.36
C ARG A 154 -1.83 -4.07 18.07
N ARG A 155 -0.84 -4.62 17.38
CA ARG A 155 0.50 -4.89 17.93
C ARG A 155 1.33 -3.62 18.08
N LEU A 156 1.18 -2.66 17.17
CA LEU A 156 1.89 -1.37 17.22
C LEU A 156 1.42 -0.45 18.35
N ARG A 157 0.17 -0.60 18.81
CA ARG A 157 -0.39 0.18 19.94
C ARG A 157 0.08 -0.28 21.33
N ARG A 158 0.87 -1.35 21.43
CA ARG A 158 1.41 -1.89 22.69
C ARG A 158 2.84 -1.41 22.90
#